data_AF-A0A162FLQ9-F1
#
_entry.id   AF-A0A162FLQ9-F1
#
_cell.length_a   1.000
_cell.length_b   1.000
_cell.length_c   1.000
_cell.angle_alpha   90.00
_cell.angle_beta   90.00
_cell.angle_gamma   90.00
#
_symmetry.space_group_name_H-M   'P 1'
#
loop_
_entity.id
_entity.type
_entity.pdbx_description
1 polymer ?
#
loop_
_entity_poly.entity_id
_entity_poly.type
_entity_poly.pdbx_seq_one_letter_code
_entity_poly.pdbx_strand_id
1 'polypeptide(L)'
;MTLHKAILTVEADVDGDGTFETGEFHMAGNIEIVPSLRTGFVLDNRGSTINSVVSSTVGSGESKRKGIYLDLGGGVRSVEVSFDGWEGSSEQWGDTGDGGPTKADATGEDPLTQLEVLFQYLSVAEIDSRNPATLEYGEHYSDGLYDPLDVVLESPQGTRTAENGSTFSGSLAFLSVQAISDVVDGANRTG
;
A
#
# COMPACT_ATOMS: atom_id res chain seq x y z
N MET A 1 6.62 16.14 14.27
CA MET A 1 8.06 15.86 14.02
C MET A 1 8.05 15.02 12.77
N THR A 2 8.66 15.44 11.68
CA THR A 2 8.43 14.74 10.41
C THR A 2 9.03 13.33 10.42
N LEU A 3 8.25 12.33 10.02
CA LEU A 3 8.69 10.96 9.84
C LEU A 3 9.57 10.87 8.58
N HIS A 4 10.82 10.42 8.74
CA HIS A 4 11.81 10.28 7.66
C HIS A 4 11.86 8.86 7.06
N LYS A 5 10.73 8.15 7.13
CA LYS A 5 10.50 6.82 6.56
C LYS A 5 9.04 6.70 6.13
N ALA A 6 8.72 5.66 5.37
CA ALA A 6 7.34 5.23 5.15
C ALA A 6 7.11 3.91 5.89
N ILE A 7 5.97 3.78 6.56
CA ILE A 7 5.54 2.55 7.21
C ILE A 7 4.26 2.10 6.52
N LEU A 8 4.29 0.89 5.95
CA LEU A 8 3.09 0.23 5.44
C LEU A 8 2.68 -0.86 6.42
N THR A 9 1.44 -0.81 6.89
CA THR A 9 0.85 -1.83 7.76
C THR A 9 -0.21 -2.61 7.00
N VAL A 10 -0.09 -3.94 7.00
CA VAL A 10 -0.97 -4.87 6.29
C VAL A 10 -1.39 -6.01 7.21
N GLU A 11 -2.68 -6.27 7.32
CA GLU A 11 -3.20 -7.46 8.00
C GLU A 11 -3.46 -8.60 6.99
N ALA A 12 -2.94 -9.79 7.29
CA ALA A 12 -3.17 -10.98 6.47
C ALA A 12 -2.91 -12.28 7.26
N ASP A 13 -3.54 -13.38 6.85
CA ASP A 13 -3.14 -14.75 7.23
C ASP A 13 -2.05 -15.22 6.25
N VAL A 14 -0.80 -14.93 6.60
CA VAL A 14 0.37 -15.04 5.72
C VAL A 14 0.84 -16.49 5.60
N ASP A 15 0.73 -17.24 6.69
CA ASP A 15 1.21 -18.62 6.75
C ASP A 15 0.14 -19.69 6.50
N GLY A 16 -1.13 -19.30 6.51
CA GLY A 16 -2.30 -20.13 6.22
C GLY A 16 -2.82 -20.89 7.44
N ASP A 17 -2.51 -20.46 8.66
CA ASP A 17 -2.91 -21.13 9.90
C ASP A 17 -4.31 -20.72 10.40
N GLY A 18 -4.91 -19.70 9.79
CA GLY A 18 -6.23 -19.16 10.14
C GLY A 18 -6.19 -18.01 11.16
N THR A 19 -5.01 -17.59 11.58
CA THR A 19 -4.75 -16.38 12.38
C THR A 19 -4.32 -15.26 11.44
N PHE A 20 -4.60 -14.01 11.82
CA PHE A 20 -4.11 -12.85 11.07
C PHE A 20 -2.86 -12.31 11.77
N GLU A 21 -1.84 -12.02 10.97
CA GLU A 21 -0.62 -11.32 11.35
C GLU A 21 -0.70 -9.85 10.90
N THR A 22 -0.01 -8.97 11.64
CA THR A 22 0.08 -7.54 11.33
C THR A 22 1.48 -7.24 10.80
N GLY A 23 1.66 -7.28 9.48
CA GLY A 23 2.94 -6.96 8.87
C GLY A 23 3.19 -5.46 8.84
N GLU A 24 4.26 -5.00 9.48
CA GLU A 24 4.77 -3.63 9.31
C GLU A 24 6.04 -3.62 8.45
N PHE A 25 6.04 -2.76 7.42
CA PHE A 25 7.14 -2.62 6.47
C PHE A 25 7.70 -1.22 6.54
N HIS A 26 8.84 -1.08 7.22
CA HIS A 26 9.48 0.19 7.51
C HIS A 26 10.51 0.48 6.41
N MET A 27 10.05 1.20 5.39
CA MET A 27 10.86 1.67 4.26
C MET A 27 11.64 2.91 4.70
N ALA A 28 12.90 2.73 5.10
CA ALA A 28 13.78 3.81 5.52
C ALA A 28 15.10 3.78 4.74
N GLY A 29 15.79 4.93 4.73
CA GLY A 29 17.07 5.15 4.04
C GLY A 29 16.92 5.33 2.53
N ASN A 30 17.47 6.43 2.01
CA ASN A 30 17.31 6.88 0.63
C ASN A 30 15.87 6.73 0.09
N ILE A 31 14.91 7.16 0.90
CA ILE A 31 13.50 7.15 0.53
C ILE A 31 13.16 8.39 -0.30
N GLU A 32 12.46 8.17 -1.40
CA GLU A 32 11.78 9.19 -2.19
C GLU A 32 10.28 8.96 -2.08
N ILE A 33 9.56 9.96 -1.57
CA ILE A 33 8.10 9.94 -1.49
C ILE A 33 7.56 11.01 -2.42
N VAL A 34 6.69 10.62 -3.34
CA VAL A 34 6.07 11.51 -4.32
C VAL A 34 4.56 11.51 -4.12
N PRO A 35 4.02 12.41 -3.28
CA PRO A 35 2.59 12.63 -3.17
C PRO A 35 2.07 13.29 -4.44
N SER A 36 0.96 12.81 -4.97
CA SER A 36 0.24 13.39 -6.09
C SER A 36 -1.25 13.47 -5.81
N LEU A 37 -1.90 14.49 -6.37
CA LEU A 37 -3.34 14.63 -6.34
C LEU A 37 -3.85 14.72 -7.78
N ARG A 38 -4.60 13.70 -8.20
CA ARG A 38 -5.23 13.71 -9.51
C ARG A 38 -6.65 14.23 -9.37
N THR A 39 -6.85 15.50 -9.75
CA THR A 39 -8.19 16.10 -9.86
C THR A 39 -8.66 16.01 -11.32
N GLY A 40 -9.88 15.53 -11.54
CA GLY A 40 -10.45 15.43 -12.89
C GLY A 40 -11.87 14.90 -12.90
N PHE A 41 -12.73 15.49 -13.74
CA PHE A 41 -14.06 14.99 -14.03
C PHE A 41 -13.98 13.88 -15.09
N VAL A 42 -14.52 12.69 -14.81
CA VAL A 42 -14.77 11.66 -15.83
C VAL A 42 -16.10 11.97 -16.52
N LEU A 43 -16.12 13.02 -17.34
CA LEU A 43 -17.26 13.40 -18.17
C LEU A 43 -16.73 14.00 -19.49
N ASP A 44 -16.41 13.14 -20.45
CA ASP A 44 -16.89 13.18 -21.85
C ASP A 44 -15.99 12.35 -22.79
N ASN A 45 -16.42 11.12 -23.02
CA ASN A 45 -16.58 10.45 -24.32
C ASN A 45 -15.56 10.56 -25.47
N ARG A 46 -14.31 11.02 -25.30
CA ARG A 46 -13.26 10.90 -26.35
C ARG A 46 -11.86 10.74 -25.78
N GLY A 47 -11.42 9.49 -25.73
CA GLY A 47 -10.03 9.10 -25.98
C GLY A 47 -9.00 9.51 -24.95
N SER A 48 -8.72 8.63 -24.00
CA SER A 48 -7.35 8.24 -23.61
C SER A 48 -7.46 7.08 -22.63
N THR A 49 -6.73 6.01 -22.90
CA THR A 49 -6.63 4.72 -22.23
C THR A 49 -6.86 4.76 -20.71
N ILE A 50 -8.11 4.61 -20.29
CA ILE A 50 -8.48 4.40 -18.89
C ILE A 50 -8.34 2.91 -18.61
N ASN A 51 -7.17 2.46 -18.16
CA ASN A 51 -7.01 1.21 -17.42
C ASN A 51 -7.31 1.43 -15.93
N SER A 52 -8.28 2.28 -15.58
CA SER A 52 -8.84 2.23 -14.22
C SER A 52 -9.76 1.02 -14.18
N VAL A 53 -9.51 0.11 -13.25
CA VAL A 53 -10.34 -1.08 -13.00
C VAL A 53 -11.78 -0.64 -12.69
N VAL A 54 -12.60 -0.49 -13.74
CA VAL A 54 -14.05 -0.41 -13.66
C VAL A 54 -14.55 -1.84 -13.78
N SER A 55 -14.72 -2.51 -12.64
CA SER A 55 -15.49 -3.77 -12.57
C SER A 55 -16.90 -3.44 -12.09
N SER A 56 -17.77 -3.03 -13.02
CA SER A 56 -19.20 -3.12 -12.79
C SER A 56 -19.57 -4.60 -12.70
N THR A 57 -20.06 -5.00 -11.54
CA THR A 57 -20.55 -6.34 -11.21
C THR A 57 -21.53 -6.86 -12.26
N VAL A 58 -21.09 -7.74 -13.19
CA VAL A 58 -21.98 -8.72 -13.85
C VAL A 58 -21.16 -9.94 -14.32
N GLY A 59 -21.31 -11.09 -13.64
CA GLY A 59 -21.04 -12.42 -14.24
C GLY A 59 -20.05 -13.34 -13.52
N SER A 60 -20.57 -14.14 -12.58
CA SER A 60 -20.11 -15.51 -12.22
C SER A 60 -18.59 -15.80 -12.24
N GLY A 61 -17.95 -15.55 -11.10
CA GLY A 61 -16.61 -16.03 -10.75
C GLY A 61 -16.03 -15.17 -9.65
N GLU A 62 -15.94 -15.70 -8.42
CA GLU A 62 -15.39 -14.99 -7.26
C GLU A 62 -13.93 -14.58 -7.49
N SER A 63 -13.72 -13.38 -8.04
CA SER A 63 -12.44 -12.69 -7.90
C SER A 63 -12.42 -12.05 -6.52
N LYS A 64 -11.59 -12.60 -5.62
CA LYS A 64 -11.36 -12.04 -4.29
C LYS A 64 -10.85 -10.59 -4.32
N ARG A 65 -10.21 -10.18 -5.43
CA ARG A 65 -9.80 -8.79 -5.69
C ARG A 65 -11.01 -8.01 -6.22
N LYS A 66 -11.77 -7.40 -5.31
CA LYS A 66 -12.90 -6.52 -5.64
C LYS A 66 -12.35 -5.17 -6.11
N GLY A 67 -12.91 -4.67 -7.21
CA GLY A 67 -12.41 -3.47 -7.89
C GLY A 67 -12.31 -2.23 -7.01
N ILE A 68 -11.34 -1.37 -7.31
CA ILE A 68 -11.11 -0.09 -6.67
C ILE A 68 -12.28 0.84 -7.00
N TYR A 69 -13.06 1.24 -6.00
CA TYR A 69 -14.12 2.23 -6.18
C TYR A 69 -13.47 3.61 -6.31
N LEU A 70 -13.79 4.35 -7.37
CA LEU A 70 -13.28 5.70 -7.59
C LEU A 70 -14.47 6.67 -7.61
N ASP A 71 -14.54 7.59 -6.65
CA ASP A 71 -15.56 8.63 -6.65
C ASP A 71 -15.14 9.86 -7.46
N LEU A 72 -16.08 10.39 -8.22
CA LEU A 72 -15.90 11.38 -9.30
C LEU A 72 -16.15 12.82 -8.81
N GLY A 73 -15.55 13.21 -7.68
CA GLY A 73 -15.70 14.57 -7.13
C GLY A 73 -14.49 15.14 -6.40
N GLY A 74 -13.81 14.35 -5.56
CA GLY A 74 -12.74 14.83 -4.66
C GLY A 74 -11.32 14.80 -5.23
N GLY A 75 -11.11 14.15 -6.36
CA GLY A 75 -9.77 13.80 -6.84
C GLY A 75 -9.17 12.63 -6.05
N VAL A 76 -8.24 11.90 -6.67
CA VAL A 76 -7.55 10.76 -6.05
C VAL A 76 -6.21 11.24 -5.54
N ARG A 77 -5.98 11.07 -4.24
CA ARG A 77 -4.63 11.16 -3.70
C ARG A 77 -3.90 9.85 -3.98
N SER A 78 -2.77 9.95 -4.66
CA SER A 78 -1.84 8.84 -4.86
C SER A 78 -0.50 9.19 -4.22
N VAL A 79 0.17 8.19 -3.66
CA VAL A 79 1.51 8.34 -3.09
C VAL A 79 2.38 7.27 -3.72
N GLU A 80 3.44 7.68 -4.40
CA GLU A 80 4.48 6.75 -4.83
C GLU A 80 5.62 6.79 -3.80
N VAL A 81 6.01 5.62 -3.31
CA VAL A 81 7.14 5.47 -2.39
C VAL A 81 8.19 4.64 -3.09
N SER A 82 9.34 5.26 -3.36
CA SER A 82 10.56 4.58 -3.81
C SER A 82 11.55 4.55 -2.66
N PHE A 83 12.20 3.42 -2.46
CA PHE A 83 13.11 3.24 -1.32
C PHE A 83 14.25 2.30 -1.69
N ASP A 84 15.39 2.49 -1.02
CA ASP A 84 16.51 1.55 -1.06
C ASP A 84 16.54 0.76 0.26
N GLY A 85 16.38 -0.56 0.19
CA GLY A 85 16.65 -1.41 1.35
C GLY A 85 18.07 -1.98 1.30
N TRP A 86 18.62 -2.32 2.46
CA TRP A 86 19.95 -2.92 2.58
C TRP A 86 20.01 -4.01 3.64
N GLU A 87 20.93 -4.94 3.43
CA GLU A 87 21.24 -6.05 4.34
C GLU A 87 21.68 -5.53 5.72
N GLY A 88 21.09 -6.10 6.79
CA GLY A 88 21.39 -5.71 8.16
C GLY A 88 20.71 -4.41 8.63
N SER A 89 19.73 -3.90 7.90
CA SER A 89 18.81 -2.88 8.42
C SER A 89 18.07 -3.40 9.65
N SER A 90 17.98 -2.57 10.70
CA SER A 90 17.21 -2.86 11.92
C SER A 90 15.75 -2.41 11.83
N GLU A 91 15.34 -1.87 10.68
CA GLU A 91 13.94 -1.51 10.43
C GLU A 91 13.10 -2.78 10.32
N GLN A 92 11.86 -2.72 10.80
CA GLN A 92 10.96 -3.86 10.79
C GLN A 92 10.48 -4.18 9.36
N TRP A 93 10.50 -5.47 9.04
CA TRP A 93 10.05 -6.06 7.78
C TRP A 93 9.19 -7.30 8.05
N GLY A 94 7.97 -7.10 8.53
CA GLY A 94 7.02 -8.17 8.83
C GLY A 94 6.33 -8.01 10.18
N ASP A 95 5.87 -9.13 10.75
CA ASP A 95 4.94 -9.15 11.90
C ASP A 95 5.52 -8.60 13.21
N THR A 96 6.63 -9.17 13.69
CA THR A 96 7.11 -8.92 15.06
C THR A 96 8.27 -7.94 15.14
N GLY A 97 9.08 -7.85 14.08
CA GLY A 97 10.35 -7.12 14.12
C GLY A 97 11.49 -7.88 14.84
N ASP A 98 11.23 -9.08 15.38
CA ASP A 98 12.18 -9.84 16.20
C ASP A 98 13.19 -10.68 15.37
N GLY A 99 13.10 -10.58 14.04
CA GLY A 99 14.01 -11.22 13.09
C GLY A 99 13.39 -12.38 12.31
N GLY A 100 13.97 -12.64 11.13
CA GLY A 100 13.53 -13.70 10.21
C GLY A 100 14.51 -14.88 10.07
N PRO A 101 14.35 -15.69 9.00
CA PRO A 101 13.22 -15.70 8.09
C PRO A 101 12.09 -16.60 8.62
N THR A 102 10.91 -16.01 8.81
CA THR A 102 9.64 -16.76 8.86
C THR A 102 8.81 -16.40 7.64
N LYS A 103 7.66 -17.04 7.46
CA LYS A 103 6.75 -16.64 6.38
C LYS A 103 6.21 -15.22 6.57
N ALA A 104 6.17 -14.72 7.81
CA ALA A 104 5.58 -13.44 8.19
C ALA A 104 6.62 -12.39 8.62
N ASP A 105 7.90 -12.73 8.76
CA ASP A 105 8.94 -11.81 9.24
C ASP A 105 10.29 -12.04 8.54
N ALA A 106 10.89 -10.95 8.07
CA ALA A 106 12.20 -10.88 7.42
C ALA A 106 13.05 -9.72 7.98
N THR A 107 12.74 -9.25 9.19
CA THR A 107 13.52 -8.19 9.84
C THR A 107 14.99 -8.61 9.97
N GLY A 108 15.91 -7.74 9.55
CA GLY A 108 17.35 -8.03 9.55
C GLY A 108 17.85 -9.01 8.49
N GLU A 109 16.97 -9.61 7.67
CA GLU A 109 17.35 -10.56 6.61
C GLU A 109 17.92 -9.87 5.36
N ASP A 110 18.34 -10.69 4.37
CA ASP A 110 18.74 -10.18 3.05
C ASP A 110 17.59 -9.41 2.37
N PRO A 111 17.90 -8.31 1.68
CA PRO A 111 17.02 -7.59 0.78
C PRO A 111 15.94 -8.37 0.02
N LEU A 112 16.32 -9.49 -0.60
CA LEU A 112 15.38 -10.27 -1.40
C LEU A 112 14.35 -10.98 -0.51
N THR A 113 14.77 -11.49 0.64
CA THR A 113 13.87 -12.11 1.63
C THR A 113 12.87 -11.09 2.17
N GLN A 114 13.32 -9.86 2.44
CA GLN A 114 12.45 -8.76 2.86
C GLN A 114 11.37 -8.44 1.81
N LEU A 115 11.78 -8.36 0.54
CA LEU A 115 10.84 -8.21 -0.56
C LEU A 115 9.88 -9.41 -0.66
N GLU A 116 10.37 -10.64 -0.58
CA GLU A 116 9.53 -11.83 -0.67
C GLU A 116 8.45 -11.87 0.41
N VAL A 117 8.77 -11.49 1.66
CA VAL A 117 7.77 -11.40 2.73
C VAL A 117 6.76 -10.28 2.47
N LEU A 118 7.20 -9.09 2.05
CA LEU A 118 6.27 -8.01 1.64
C LEU A 118 5.31 -8.49 0.54
N PHE A 119 5.84 -9.09 -0.52
CA PHE A 119 5.01 -9.58 -1.62
C PHE A 119 4.10 -10.74 -1.21
N GLN A 120 4.51 -11.56 -0.25
CA GLN A 120 3.66 -12.59 0.32
C GLN A 120 2.45 -11.95 1.02
N TYR A 121 2.66 -11.00 1.93
CA TYR A 121 1.56 -10.23 2.56
C TYR A 121 0.62 -9.64 1.50
N LEU A 122 1.17 -8.92 0.52
CA LEU A 122 0.38 -8.29 -0.53
C LEU A 122 -0.37 -9.28 -1.44
N SER A 123 0.08 -10.54 -1.50
CA SER A 123 -0.56 -11.57 -2.32
C SER A 123 -1.76 -12.24 -1.64
N VAL A 124 -1.76 -12.29 -0.30
CA VAL A 124 -2.80 -12.95 0.50
C VAL A 124 -3.72 -11.99 1.23
N ALA A 125 -3.29 -10.75 1.45
CA ALA A 125 -4.10 -9.72 2.09
C ALA A 125 -5.34 -9.39 1.26
N GLU A 126 -6.50 -9.31 1.91
CA GLU A 126 -7.76 -8.91 1.29
C GLU A 126 -7.91 -7.37 1.30
N ILE A 127 -6.92 -6.65 0.76
CA ILE A 127 -6.88 -5.18 0.73
C ILE A 127 -7.90 -4.65 -0.28
N ASP A 128 -8.90 -3.92 0.21
CA ASP A 128 -9.88 -3.20 -0.61
C ASP A 128 -10.35 -1.93 0.09
N SER A 129 -11.33 -1.22 -0.50
CA SER A 129 -11.85 0.02 0.09
C SER A 129 -12.59 -0.16 1.42
N ARG A 130 -12.88 -1.39 1.84
CA ARG A 130 -13.54 -1.71 3.12
C ARG A 130 -12.57 -2.27 4.14
N ASN A 131 -11.46 -2.85 3.68
CA ASN A 131 -10.35 -3.34 4.50
C ASN A 131 -9.04 -2.74 3.94
N PRO A 132 -8.81 -1.42 4.10
CA PRO A 132 -7.61 -0.78 3.57
C PRO A 132 -6.36 -1.20 4.35
N ALA A 133 -5.20 -1.11 3.70
CA ALA A 133 -3.93 -1.07 4.40
C ALA A 133 -3.69 0.35 4.95
N THR A 134 -2.77 0.50 5.89
CA THR A 134 -2.42 1.81 6.46
C THR A 134 -1.04 2.23 5.99
N LEU A 135 -0.91 3.47 5.51
CA LEU A 135 0.35 4.09 5.10
C LEU A 135 0.63 5.31 5.98
N GLU A 136 1.79 5.29 6.64
CA GLU A 136 2.34 6.42 7.38
C GLU A 136 3.58 6.97 6.69
N TYR A 137 3.70 8.30 6.60
CA TYR A 137 4.89 8.98 6.10
C TYR A 137 4.85 10.49 6.39
N GLY A 138 6.01 11.13 6.47
CA GLY A 138 6.08 12.58 6.62
C GLY A 138 5.30 13.10 7.84
N GLU A 139 4.20 13.82 7.61
CA GLU A 139 3.30 14.30 8.68
C GLU A 139 1.99 13.49 8.79
N HIS A 140 1.82 12.45 7.97
CA HIS A 140 0.72 11.47 8.03
C HIS A 140 1.14 10.28 8.89
N TYR A 141 1.01 10.40 10.20
CA TYR A 141 1.33 9.33 11.15
C TYR A 141 0.62 9.62 12.49
N SER A 142 0.52 8.66 13.40
CA SER A 142 -0.33 8.79 14.61
C SER A 142 -0.08 10.03 15.48
N ASP A 143 1.18 10.48 15.58
CA ASP A 143 1.58 11.68 16.33
C ASP A 143 1.93 12.86 15.39
N GLY A 144 1.52 12.76 14.13
CA GLY A 144 1.76 13.75 13.08
C GLY A 144 0.73 14.87 13.06
N LEU A 145 0.86 15.77 12.08
CA LEU A 145 -0.14 16.81 11.83
C LEU A 145 -1.41 16.25 11.17
N TYR A 146 -1.29 15.13 10.47
CA TYR A 146 -2.38 14.47 9.76
C TYR A 146 -2.46 13.00 10.17
N ASP A 147 -3.66 12.45 10.10
CA ASP A 147 -3.86 11.02 10.35
C ASP A 147 -3.10 10.16 9.31
N PRO A 148 -2.71 8.92 9.69
CA PRO A 148 -2.30 7.89 8.75
C PRO A 148 -3.29 7.74 7.58
N LEU A 149 -2.80 7.34 6.42
CA LEU A 149 -3.64 7.17 5.24
C LEU A 149 -4.12 5.73 5.12
N ASP A 150 -5.44 5.56 5.00
CA ASP A 150 -6.02 4.33 4.44
C ASP A 150 -5.72 4.25 2.95
N VAL A 151 -5.09 3.15 2.51
CA VAL A 151 -4.63 2.97 1.14
C VAL A 151 -4.99 1.60 0.57
N VAL A 152 -5.17 1.58 -0.76
CA VAL A 152 -5.07 0.37 -1.59
C VAL A 152 -3.81 0.48 -2.45
N LEU A 153 -3.21 -0.67 -2.79
CA LEU A 153 -2.01 -0.70 -3.60
C LEU A 153 -2.34 -0.90 -5.08
N GLU A 154 -1.62 -0.17 -5.94
CA GLU A 154 -1.66 -0.38 -7.38
C GLU A 154 -0.28 -0.87 -7.87
N SER A 155 -0.26 -2.03 -8.52
CA SER A 155 0.92 -2.55 -9.23
C SER A 155 2.24 -2.54 -8.42
N PRO A 156 2.30 -3.22 -7.24
CA PRO A 156 3.51 -3.26 -6.44
C PRO A 156 4.69 -3.86 -7.22
N GLN A 157 5.86 -3.21 -7.18
CA GLN A 157 7.06 -3.62 -7.91
C GLN A 157 8.31 -3.57 -7.01
N GLY A 158 9.17 -4.57 -7.16
CA GLY A 158 10.47 -4.63 -6.49
C GLY A 158 11.53 -5.09 -7.48
N THR A 159 12.71 -4.47 -7.42
CA THR A 159 13.85 -4.86 -8.26
C THR A 159 15.10 -5.03 -7.42
N ARG A 160 15.76 -6.18 -7.56
CA ARG A 160 17.12 -6.38 -7.07
C ARG A 160 18.08 -6.40 -8.25
N THR A 161 19.05 -5.50 -8.24
CA THR A 161 20.15 -5.54 -9.22
C THR A 161 21.29 -6.36 -8.64
N ALA A 162 21.65 -7.46 -9.31
CA ALA A 162 22.67 -8.41 -8.82
C ALA A 162 24.07 -7.81 -8.60
N GLU A 163 24.36 -6.63 -9.17
CA GLU A 163 25.66 -5.96 -9.05
C GLU A 163 25.84 -5.20 -7.71
N ASN A 164 24.75 -4.87 -7.00
CA ASN A 164 24.80 -4.23 -5.68
C ASN A 164 24.50 -5.29 -4.60
N GLY A 165 25.53 -6.06 -4.23
CA GLY A 165 25.40 -7.30 -3.45
C GLY A 165 24.64 -7.22 -2.11
N SER A 166 24.44 -6.03 -1.54
CA SER A 166 23.79 -5.83 -0.24
C SER A 166 22.66 -4.78 -0.25
N THR A 167 22.17 -4.33 -1.42
CA THR A 167 21.05 -3.38 -1.50
C THR A 167 20.01 -3.79 -2.55
N PHE A 168 18.79 -3.29 -2.39
CA PHE A 168 17.72 -3.37 -3.38
C PHE A 168 16.96 -2.05 -3.45
N SER A 169 16.18 -1.88 -4.51
CA SER A 169 15.21 -0.80 -4.61
C SER A 169 13.80 -1.33 -4.84
N GLY A 170 12.82 -0.71 -4.19
CA GLY A 170 11.40 -0.98 -4.38
C GLY A 170 10.65 0.28 -4.78
N SER A 171 9.56 0.13 -5.54
CA SER A 171 8.59 1.20 -5.73
C SER A 171 7.17 0.66 -5.54
N LEU A 172 6.44 1.32 -4.65
CA LEU A 172 5.04 1.01 -4.35
C LEU A 172 4.19 2.24 -4.63
N ALA A 173 3.14 2.06 -5.43
CA ALA A 173 2.13 3.08 -5.66
C ALA A 173 0.89 2.79 -4.80
N PHE A 174 0.51 3.80 -4.02
CA PHE A 174 -0.63 3.77 -3.11
C PHE A 174 -1.71 4.73 -3.60
N LEU A 175 -2.97 4.35 -3.40
CA LEU A 175 -4.15 5.19 -3.63
C LEU A 175 -4.93 5.31 -2.33
N SER A 176 -5.24 6.53 -1.91
CA SER A 176 -5.99 6.76 -0.67
C SER A 176 -7.47 6.40 -0.79
N VAL A 177 -8.02 5.75 0.24
CA VAL A 177 -9.43 5.29 0.31
C VAL A 177 -10.39 6.40 0.73
N GLN A 178 -9.90 7.49 1.33
CA GLN A 178 -10.69 8.62 1.84
C GLN A 178 -11.49 9.39 0.76
N ALA A 179 -11.31 9.07 -0.53
CA ALA A 179 -12.14 9.61 -1.61
C ALA A 179 -13.55 9.01 -1.69
N ILE A 180 -13.87 7.89 -1.01
CA ILE A 180 -15.13 7.14 -1.26
C ILE A 180 -16.11 7.23 -0.07
N SER A 181 -15.62 7.18 1.17
CA SER A 181 -16.49 7.12 2.37
C SER A 181 -17.16 8.46 2.70
N ASP A 182 -16.45 9.57 2.53
CA ASP A 182 -16.97 10.92 2.83
C ASP A 182 -18.05 11.38 1.85
N VAL A 183 -18.11 10.80 0.65
CA VAL A 183 -19.12 11.15 -0.36
C VAL A 183 -20.44 10.42 -0.11
N VAL A 184 -20.40 9.18 0.38
CA VAL A 184 -21.61 8.39 0.68
C VAL A 184 -22.40 9.01 1.84
N ASP A 185 -21.73 9.62 2.81
CA ASP A 185 -22.41 10.26 3.95
C ASP A 185 -22.90 11.70 3.61
N GLY A 186 -22.29 12.35 2.61
CA GLY A 186 -22.77 13.62 2.07
C GLY A 186 -24.11 13.49 1.32
N ALA A 187 -24.32 12.39 0.60
CA ALA A 187 -25.57 12.12 -0.12
C ALA A 187 -26.76 11.85 0.82
N ASN A 188 -26.52 11.40 2.05
CA ASN A 188 -27.56 11.14 3.05
C ASN A 188 -27.88 12.36 3.95
N ARG A 189 -27.13 13.47 3.82
CA ARG A 189 -27.38 14.71 4.60
C ARG A 189 -28.28 15.73 3.89
N THR A 190 -28.72 15.45 2.66
CA THR A 190 -29.74 16.23 1.95
C THR A 190 -30.91 15.34 1.56
N GLY A 191 -31.73 15.00 2.55
CA GLY A 191 -33.03 14.33 2.40
C GLY A 191 -33.99 14.80 3.48
#